data_AF-A0A965MBZ2-F1
#
_entry.id   AF-A0A965MBZ2-F1
#
_cell.length_a   1.000
_cell.length_b   1.000
_cell.length_c   1.000
_cell.angle_alpha   90.00
_cell.angle_beta   90.00
_cell.angle_gamma   90.00
#
_symmetry.space_group_name_H-M   'P 1'
#
loop_
_entity.id
_entity.type
_entity.pdbx_description
1 polymer ?
#
loop_
_entity_poly.entity_id
_entity_poly.type
_entity_poly.pdbx_seq_one_letter_code
_entity_poly.pdbx_strand_id
1 'polypeptide(L)'
;STEFYSEGKYDLEGEGRSLGSEEMVKYLVDLCDRYPVVSIEDGMAEDDWGGWVALTDEIGDRVQLVGDDLFVTNPARLRSGISKGAANSILIKVNQIGTLSETLDAVETAHKASYTAVMSHRSGETEDSTIADLAVATNCGQIKTGSLSRSDRLAKYNQLIRIEEALGPAARYAGRNAVRVG
;
A
#
# COMPACT_ATOMS: atom_id res chain seq x y z
N SER A 1 1.49 -10.36 -5.11
CA SER A 1 1.33 -11.79 -5.47
C SER A 1 1.42 -12.09 -6.97
N THR A 2 1.42 -11.09 -7.86
CA THR A 2 1.49 -11.30 -9.32
C THR A 2 2.72 -12.11 -9.76
N GLU A 3 3.87 -11.89 -9.11
CA GLU A 3 5.14 -12.58 -9.43
C GLU A 3 5.12 -14.11 -9.33
N PHE A 4 4.16 -14.68 -8.59
CA PHE A 4 3.99 -16.12 -8.44
C PHE A 4 2.57 -16.57 -8.77
N TYR A 5 1.83 -15.77 -9.55
CA TYR A 5 0.51 -16.13 -10.03
C TYR A 5 0.58 -16.58 -11.49
N SER A 6 0.18 -17.82 -11.75
CA SER A 6 0.18 -18.42 -13.09
C SER A 6 -1.01 -19.36 -13.24
N GLU A 7 -1.62 -19.36 -14.44
CA GLU A 7 -2.72 -20.27 -14.79
C GLU A 7 -3.88 -20.32 -13.77
N GLY A 8 -4.19 -19.19 -13.12
CA GLY A 8 -5.27 -19.09 -12.14
C GLY A 8 -4.90 -19.53 -10.71
N LYS A 9 -3.61 -19.74 -10.44
CA LYS A 9 -3.11 -20.24 -9.14
C LYS A 9 -1.91 -19.45 -8.65
N TYR A 10 -1.71 -19.50 -7.34
CA TYR A 10 -0.58 -18.91 -6.61
C TYR A 10 0.41 -20.01 -6.24
N ASP A 11 1.59 -19.98 -6.86
CA ASP A 11 2.64 -20.99 -6.69
C ASP A 11 3.60 -20.60 -5.55
N LEU A 12 3.38 -21.18 -4.38
CA LEU A 12 4.21 -20.99 -3.19
C LEU A 12 5.40 -21.98 -3.22
N GLU A 13 6.39 -21.71 -4.08
CA GLU A 13 7.53 -22.63 -4.30
C GLU A 13 8.23 -23.05 -3.01
N GLY A 14 8.44 -22.12 -2.06
CA GLY A 14 9.08 -22.39 -0.78
C GLY A 14 8.31 -23.34 0.14
N GLU A 15 7.01 -23.53 -0.11
CA GLU A 15 6.15 -24.48 0.61
C GLU A 15 5.76 -25.70 -0.25
N GLY A 16 6.12 -25.72 -1.54
CA GLY A 16 5.71 -26.77 -2.48
C GLY A 16 4.20 -26.85 -2.68
N ARG A 17 3.48 -25.72 -2.60
CA ARG A 17 2.02 -25.64 -2.68
C ARG A 17 1.60 -24.74 -3.85
N SER A 18 0.49 -25.07 -4.49
CA SER A 18 -0.17 -24.23 -5.50
C SER A 18 -1.61 -24.02 -5.08
N LEU A 19 -2.01 -22.78 -4.88
CA LEU A 19 -3.29 -22.40 -4.27
C LEU A 19 -4.20 -21.71 -5.27
N GLY A 20 -5.49 -22.05 -5.30
CA GLY A 20 -6.49 -21.19 -5.95
C GLY A 20 -6.74 -19.91 -5.15
N SER A 21 -7.45 -18.94 -5.73
CA SER A 21 -7.71 -17.64 -5.07
C SER A 21 -8.36 -17.77 -3.69
N GLU A 22 -9.37 -18.64 -3.53
CA GLU A 22 -10.01 -18.86 -2.22
C GLU A 22 -9.05 -19.47 -1.19
N GLU A 23 -8.14 -20.34 -1.62
CA GLU A 23 -7.15 -20.96 -0.75
C GLU A 23 -6.06 -19.95 -0.35
N MET A 24 -5.68 -19.06 -1.26
CA MET A 24 -4.76 -17.95 -0.99
C MET A 24 -5.36 -16.96 0.00
N VAL A 25 -6.65 -16.64 -0.12
CA VAL A 25 -7.36 -15.83 0.89
C VAL A 25 -7.27 -16.49 2.27
N LYS A 26 -7.68 -17.77 2.38
CA LYS A 26 -7.62 -18.53 3.65
C LYS A 26 -6.20 -18.57 4.24
N TYR A 27 -5.19 -18.71 3.39
CA TYR A 27 -3.79 -18.67 3.81
C TYR A 27 -3.40 -17.33 4.44
N LEU A 28 -3.77 -16.21 3.82
CA LEU A 28 -3.50 -14.88 4.34
C LEU A 28 -4.29 -14.60 5.64
N VAL A 29 -5.55 -15.04 5.73
CA VAL A 29 -6.35 -14.95 6.96
C VAL A 29 -5.67 -15.70 8.11
N ASP A 30 -5.23 -16.94 7.89
CA ASP A 30 -4.54 -17.73 8.91
C ASP A 30 -3.24 -17.05 9.41
N LEU A 31 -2.48 -16.39 8.53
CA LEU A 31 -1.31 -15.60 8.95
C LEU A 31 -1.70 -14.43 9.86
N CYS A 32 -2.78 -13.71 9.53
CA CYS A 32 -3.31 -12.61 10.35
C CYS A 32 -3.92 -13.08 11.68
N ASP A 33 -4.37 -14.33 11.77
CA ASP A 33 -4.87 -14.90 13.03
C ASP A 33 -3.73 -15.35 13.94
N ARG A 34 -2.61 -15.79 13.36
CA ARG A 34 -1.43 -16.23 14.12
C ARG A 34 -0.49 -15.10 14.51
N TYR A 35 -0.46 -14.02 13.75
CA TYR A 35 0.47 -12.90 13.94
C TYR A 35 -0.27 -11.56 13.89
N PRO A 36 0.22 -10.52 14.58
CA PRO A 36 -0.39 -9.19 14.58
C PRO A 36 -0.10 -8.42 13.27
N VAL A 37 -0.39 -9.04 12.13
CA VAL A 37 -0.27 -8.44 10.80
C VAL A 37 -1.44 -7.48 10.61
N VAL A 38 -1.13 -6.18 10.62
CA VAL A 38 -2.13 -5.10 10.48
C VAL A 38 -2.23 -4.56 9.06
N SER A 39 -1.32 -4.94 8.16
CA SER A 39 -1.34 -4.52 6.76
C SER A 39 -0.76 -5.61 5.85
N ILE A 40 -1.44 -5.86 4.73
CA ILE A 40 -0.98 -6.72 3.64
C ILE A 40 -0.97 -5.89 2.37
N GLU A 41 0.11 -5.97 1.60
CA GLU A 41 0.23 -5.35 0.27
C GLU A 41 0.22 -6.44 -0.79
N ASP A 42 -0.52 -6.20 -1.88
CA ASP A 42 -0.65 -7.11 -3.02
C ASP A 42 -0.88 -8.58 -2.64
N GLY A 43 -1.85 -8.82 -1.75
CA GLY A 43 -2.22 -10.16 -1.29
C GLY A 43 -2.70 -11.08 -2.42
N MET A 44 -3.36 -10.51 -3.44
CA MET A 44 -3.85 -11.20 -4.63
C MET A 44 -3.17 -10.62 -5.89
N ALA A 45 -3.20 -11.35 -7.00
CA ALA A 45 -2.64 -10.88 -8.26
C ALA A 45 -3.40 -9.65 -8.80
N GLU A 46 -2.74 -8.81 -9.59
CA GLU A 46 -3.26 -7.50 -10.01
C GLU A 46 -4.60 -7.55 -10.76
N ASP A 47 -4.87 -8.64 -11.49
CA ASP A 47 -6.09 -8.86 -12.25
C ASP A 47 -7.05 -9.88 -11.59
N ASP A 48 -6.68 -10.46 -10.44
CA ASP A 48 -7.57 -11.33 -9.65
C ASP A 48 -8.55 -10.50 -8.80
N TRP A 49 -9.42 -9.76 -9.48
CA TRP A 49 -10.43 -8.91 -8.84
C TRP A 49 -11.38 -9.71 -7.94
N GLY A 50 -11.70 -10.95 -8.31
CA GLY A 50 -12.54 -11.83 -7.49
C GLY A 50 -11.86 -12.19 -6.17
N GLY A 51 -10.59 -12.57 -6.23
CA GLY A 51 -9.76 -12.82 -5.05
C GLY A 51 -9.61 -11.59 -4.16
N TRP A 52 -9.39 -10.41 -4.74
CA TRP A 52 -9.28 -9.16 -3.98
C TRP A 52 -10.56 -8.80 -3.23
N VAL A 53 -11.72 -8.94 -3.87
CA VAL A 53 -13.02 -8.70 -3.21
C VAL A 53 -13.23 -9.72 -2.08
N ALA A 54 -12.99 -11.01 -2.35
CA ALA A 54 -13.08 -12.05 -1.32
C ALA A 54 -12.14 -11.79 -0.13
N LEU A 55 -10.88 -11.40 -0.37
CA LEU A 55 -9.94 -11.03 0.69
C LEU A 55 -10.43 -9.84 1.51
N THR A 56 -11.04 -8.86 0.83
CA THR A 56 -11.56 -7.64 1.48
C THR A 56 -12.78 -7.95 2.33
N ASP A 57 -13.70 -8.80 1.85
CA ASP A 57 -14.86 -9.24 2.60
C ASP A 57 -14.48 -10.06 3.85
N GLU A 58 -13.44 -10.90 3.76
CA GLU A 58 -13.03 -11.78 4.85
C GLU A 58 -12.26 -11.07 5.98
N ILE A 59 -11.38 -10.10 5.66
CA ILE A 59 -10.48 -9.48 6.67
C ILE A 59 -10.26 -7.96 6.54
N GLY A 60 -10.91 -7.31 5.57
CA GLY A 60 -10.72 -5.87 5.30
C GLY A 60 -11.26 -4.94 6.38
N ASP A 61 -11.98 -5.46 7.37
CA ASP A 61 -12.46 -4.73 8.55
C ASP A 61 -11.38 -4.57 9.63
N ARG A 62 -10.42 -5.51 9.72
CA ARG A 62 -9.36 -5.53 10.76
C ARG A 62 -7.94 -5.44 10.21
N VAL A 63 -7.75 -5.60 8.90
CA VAL A 63 -6.44 -5.53 8.22
C VAL A 63 -6.47 -4.49 7.10
N GLN A 64 -5.43 -3.67 7.02
CA GLN A 64 -5.22 -2.79 5.88
C GLN A 64 -4.77 -3.60 4.66
N LEU A 65 -5.55 -3.56 3.58
CA LEU A 65 -5.27 -4.21 2.31
C LEU A 65 -4.83 -3.16 1.30
N VAL A 66 -3.53 -3.15 0.98
CA VAL A 66 -2.87 -2.16 0.13
C VAL A 66 -2.73 -2.69 -1.28
N GLY A 67 -3.40 -2.06 -2.24
CA GLY A 67 -3.17 -2.32 -3.66
C GLY A 67 -2.01 -1.49 -4.21
N ASP A 68 -0.95 -2.15 -4.67
CA ASP A 68 0.17 -1.55 -5.40
C ASP A 68 0.04 -1.87 -6.88
N ASP A 69 0.33 -3.10 -7.31
CA ASP A 69 0.12 -3.51 -8.70
C ASP A 69 -1.38 -3.55 -9.05
N LEU A 70 -2.25 -3.78 -8.06
CA LEU A 70 -3.71 -3.71 -8.24
C LEU A 70 -4.17 -2.35 -8.78
N PHE A 71 -3.54 -1.24 -8.33
CA PHE A 71 -4.01 0.11 -8.67
C PHE A 71 -3.04 0.92 -9.51
N VAL A 72 -1.74 0.58 -9.49
CA VAL A 72 -0.64 1.26 -10.20
C VAL A 72 -0.69 2.79 -10.11
N THR A 73 -1.07 3.32 -8.95
CA THR A 73 -1.28 4.77 -8.72
C THR A 73 -2.24 5.42 -9.75
N ASN A 74 -3.12 4.65 -10.40
CA ASN A 74 -4.02 5.12 -11.44
C ASN A 74 -5.43 5.41 -10.86
N PRO A 75 -5.88 6.68 -10.87
CA PRO A 75 -7.18 7.05 -10.28
C PRO A 75 -8.38 6.33 -10.91
N ALA A 76 -8.35 6.01 -12.21
CA ALA A 76 -9.44 5.30 -12.86
C ALA A 76 -9.52 3.83 -12.41
N ARG A 77 -8.38 3.15 -12.28
CA ARG A 77 -8.31 1.78 -11.77
C ARG A 77 -8.68 1.73 -10.28
N LEU A 78 -8.23 2.69 -9.49
CA LEU A 78 -8.62 2.86 -8.10
C LEU A 78 -10.15 3.03 -7.94
N ARG A 79 -10.77 3.92 -8.73
CA ARG A 79 -12.24 4.10 -8.72
C ARG A 79 -12.99 2.80 -9.06
N SER A 80 -12.46 2.00 -9.99
CA SER A 80 -13.02 0.68 -10.31
C SER A 80 -12.89 -0.30 -9.14
N GLY A 81 -11.76 -0.30 -8.43
CA GLY A 81 -11.61 -1.15 -7.24
C GLY A 81 -12.53 -0.75 -6.09
N ILE A 82 -12.63 0.54 -5.82
CA ILE A 82 -13.55 1.08 -4.80
C ILE A 82 -15.00 0.66 -5.10
N SER A 83 -15.46 0.76 -6.35
CA SER A 83 -16.83 0.39 -6.71
C SER A 83 -17.11 -1.11 -6.60
N LYS A 84 -16.06 -1.95 -6.68
CA LYS A 84 -16.13 -3.39 -6.51
C LYS A 84 -16.00 -3.84 -5.05
N GLY A 85 -15.57 -2.96 -4.14
CA GLY A 85 -15.21 -3.34 -2.78
C GLY A 85 -13.86 -4.06 -2.67
N ALA A 86 -12.92 -3.76 -3.57
CA ALA A 86 -11.58 -4.35 -3.55
C ALA A 86 -10.59 -3.49 -2.76
N ALA A 87 -9.84 -4.12 -1.85
CA ALA A 87 -8.86 -3.51 -0.97
C ALA A 87 -9.45 -2.42 -0.06
N ASN A 88 -8.62 -1.75 0.74
CA ASN A 88 -9.04 -0.59 1.54
C ASN A 88 -7.94 0.49 1.67
N SER A 89 -6.85 0.32 0.91
CA SER A 89 -5.69 1.20 0.86
C SER A 89 -5.02 1.13 -0.52
N ILE A 90 -4.28 2.17 -0.89
CA ILE A 90 -3.48 2.22 -2.11
C ILE A 90 -2.01 2.54 -1.79
N LEU A 91 -1.08 1.90 -2.49
CA LEU A 91 0.33 2.30 -2.51
C LEU A 91 0.54 3.34 -3.61
N ILE A 92 1.11 4.49 -3.25
CA ILE A 92 1.30 5.62 -4.16
C ILE A 92 2.77 5.66 -4.59
N LYS A 93 3.02 5.47 -5.88
CA LYS A 93 4.33 5.61 -6.51
C LYS A 93 4.23 6.63 -7.63
N VAL A 94 4.83 7.81 -7.41
CA VAL A 94 4.78 8.96 -8.33
C VAL A 94 5.10 8.56 -9.79
N ASN A 95 6.07 7.68 -9.97
CA ASN A 95 6.54 7.27 -11.29
C ASN A 95 5.65 6.23 -11.99
N GLN A 96 4.67 5.61 -11.33
CA GLN A 96 3.70 4.73 -11.99
C GLN A 96 2.69 5.55 -12.82
N ILE A 97 2.29 6.73 -12.34
CA ILE A 97 1.34 7.61 -13.04
C ILE A 97 2.05 8.73 -13.83
N GLY A 98 3.24 9.14 -13.39
CA GLY A 98 4.17 9.96 -14.17
C GLY A 98 4.10 11.47 -13.93
N THR A 99 3.04 11.98 -13.28
CA THR A 99 2.94 13.41 -12.92
C THR A 99 2.52 13.63 -11.47
N LEU A 100 2.91 14.78 -10.90
CA LEU A 100 2.47 15.17 -9.55
C LEU A 100 0.96 15.40 -9.50
N SER A 101 0.37 16.04 -10.51
CA SER A 101 -1.07 16.31 -10.53
C SER A 101 -1.90 15.02 -10.47
N GLU A 102 -1.52 14.00 -11.23
CA GLU A 102 -2.23 12.71 -11.22
C GLU A 102 -1.92 11.91 -9.95
N THR A 103 -0.71 12.04 -9.38
CA THR A 103 -0.41 11.48 -8.06
C THR A 103 -1.32 12.07 -6.99
N LEU A 104 -1.52 13.39 -6.99
CA LEU A 104 -2.41 14.07 -6.06
C LEU A 104 -3.88 13.66 -6.27
N ASP A 105 -4.32 13.47 -7.52
CA ASP A 105 -5.67 12.94 -7.82
C ASP A 105 -5.87 11.52 -7.27
N ALA A 106 -4.83 10.66 -7.35
CA ALA A 106 -4.89 9.31 -6.80
C ALA A 106 -5.02 9.33 -5.26
N VAL A 107 -4.21 10.15 -4.58
CA VAL A 107 -4.27 10.33 -3.12
C VAL A 107 -5.63 10.87 -2.69
N GLU A 108 -6.11 11.93 -3.35
CA GLU A 108 -7.40 12.54 -3.04
C GLU A 108 -8.59 11.60 -3.31
N THR A 109 -8.52 10.82 -4.39
CA THR A 109 -9.52 9.79 -4.71
C THR A 109 -9.59 8.74 -3.60
N ALA A 110 -8.43 8.28 -3.10
CA ALA A 110 -8.38 7.33 -1.99
C ALA A 110 -9.00 7.91 -0.72
N HIS A 111 -8.56 9.10 -0.31
CA HIS A 111 -9.06 9.76 0.90
C HIS A 111 -10.57 10.01 0.86
N LYS A 112 -11.12 10.47 -0.27
CA LYS A 112 -12.57 10.67 -0.44
C LYS A 112 -13.38 9.38 -0.33
N ALA A 113 -12.79 8.24 -0.68
CA ALA A 113 -13.38 6.92 -0.51
C ALA A 113 -13.07 6.30 0.87
N SER A 114 -12.47 7.06 1.79
CA SER A 114 -11.96 6.58 3.09
C SER A 114 -10.85 5.54 2.99
N TYR A 115 -10.24 5.32 1.82
CA TYR A 115 -9.05 4.49 1.70
C TYR A 115 -7.85 5.25 2.28
N THR A 116 -6.90 4.52 2.85
CA THR A 116 -5.59 5.08 3.19
C THR A 116 -4.70 5.16 1.95
N ALA A 117 -3.79 6.13 1.93
CA ALA A 117 -2.78 6.27 0.90
C ALA A 117 -1.38 6.11 1.52
N VAL A 118 -0.60 5.16 1.02
CA VAL A 118 0.75 4.87 1.53
C VAL A 118 1.76 5.39 0.50
N MET A 119 2.46 6.48 0.81
CA MET A 119 3.46 7.06 -0.09
C MET A 119 4.68 6.14 -0.18
N SER A 120 5.13 5.79 -1.39
CA SER A 120 6.13 4.73 -1.56
C SER A 120 7.28 5.13 -2.48
N HIS A 121 8.45 4.56 -2.16
CA HIS A 121 9.63 4.55 -3.02
C HIS A 121 9.51 3.52 -4.17
N ARG A 122 10.57 3.40 -4.98
CA ARG A 122 10.82 2.26 -5.88
C ARG A 122 12.02 1.42 -5.47
N SER A 123 12.20 0.25 -6.08
CA SER A 123 13.35 -0.62 -5.83
C SER A 123 14.68 0.02 -6.23
N GLY A 124 14.71 0.79 -7.33
CA GLY A 124 15.79 1.72 -7.65
C GLY A 124 15.44 3.13 -7.18
N GLU A 125 16.31 3.77 -6.39
CA GLU A 125 16.12 5.12 -5.85
C GLU A 125 17.41 5.94 -5.96
N THR A 126 17.25 7.25 -5.83
CA THR A 126 18.34 8.22 -5.71
C THR A 126 18.34 8.85 -4.31
N GLU A 127 19.19 9.83 -4.08
CA GLU A 127 19.20 10.70 -2.91
C GLU A 127 18.00 11.67 -2.83
N ASP A 128 17.21 11.80 -3.90
CA ASP A 128 16.00 12.63 -3.93
C ASP A 128 15.07 12.26 -2.75
N SER A 129 14.44 13.23 -2.11
CA SER A 129 13.58 12.97 -0.95
C SER A 129 12.15 13.48 -1.13
N THR A 130 11.73 13.75 -2.37
CA THR A 130 10.42 14.33 -2.73
C THR A 130 9.25 13.59 -2.08
N ILE A 131 9.32 12.27 -1.97
CA ILE A 131 8.23 11.47 -1.37
C ILE A 131 8.03 11.73 0.13
N ALA A 132 9.05 12.23 0.85
CA ALA A 132 8.90 12.65 2.25
C ALA A 132 8.01 13.90 2.34
N ASP A 133 8.32 14.92 1.56
CA ASP A 133 7.54 16.15 1.46
C ASP A 133 6.12 15.86 0.97
N LEU A 134 5.95 15.00 -0.05
CA LEU A 134 4.63 14.62 -0.54
C LEU A 134 3.80 13.89 0.53
N ALA A 135 4.38 12.94 1.26
CA ALA A 135 3.66 12.20 2.30
C ALA A 135 3.08 13.12 3.40
N VAL A 136 3.83 14.17 3.76
CA VAL A 136 3.39 15.18 4.73
C VAL A 136 2.38 16.15 4.10
N ALA A 137 2.67 16.66 2.90
CA ALA A 137 1.82 17.65 2.22
C ALA A 137 0.41 17.11 1.92
N THR A 138 0.28 15.82 1.62
CA THR A 138 -1.00 15.17 1.36
C THR A 138 -1.64 14.54 2.58
N ASN A 139 -1.00 14.58 3.74
CA ASN A 139 -1.43 13.88 4.96
C ASN A 139 -1.69 12.38 4.73
N CYS A 140 -0.82 11.69 3.98
CA CYS A 140 -0.92 10.24 3.78
C CYS A 140 -0.92 9.44 5.10
N GLY A 141 -0.25 9.95 6.13
CA GLY A 141 -0.11 9.29 7.43
C GLY A 141 0.85 8.09 7.44
N GLN A 142 1.13 7.50 6.27
CA GLN A 142 2.01 6.36 6.08
C GLN A 142 3.01 6.59 4.95
N ILE A 143 4.22 6.04 5.11
CA ILE A 143 5.28 6.03 4.09
C ILE A 143 5.99 4.67 4.06
N LYS A 144 6.24 4.15 2.86
CA LYS A 144 7.03 2.93 2.61
C LYS A 144 8.30 3.32 1.85
N THR A 145 9.37 3.61 2.60
CA THR A 145 10.64 4.10 2.03
C THR A 145 11.86 3.21 2.31
N GLY A 146 11.63 1.96 2.72
CA GLY A 146 12.68 0.93 2.83
C GLY A 146 13.33 0.86 4.21
N SER A 147 14.35 0.00 4.32
CA SER A 147 15.04 -0.27 5.58
C SER A 147 15.87 0.94 6.07
N LEU A 148 16.31 0.90 7.33
CA LEU A 148 17.23 1.87 7.94
C LEU A 148 18.69 1.63 7.50
N SER A 149 18.88 1.45 6.20
CA SER A 149 20.19 1.25 5.57
C SER A 149 20.15 1.79 4.14
N ARG A 150 21.35 2.09 3.60
CA ARG A 150 21.57 2.72 2.29
C ARG A 150 21.06 4.17 2.21
N SER A 151 21.87 5.05 1.66
CA SER A 151 21.58 6.49 1.63
C SER A 151 20.37 6.86 0.78
N ASP A 152 20.06 6.07 -0.26
CA ASP A 152 18.86 6.23 -1.10
C ASP A 152 17.55 6.09 -0.31
N ARG A 153 17.59 5.39 0.84
CA ARG A 153 16.44 5.25 1.78
C ARG A 153 16.55 6.27 2.91
N LEU A 154 17.73 6.36 3.53
CA LEU A 154 17.98 7.26 4.67
C LEU A 154 17.75 8.74 4.33
N ALA A 155 17.97 9.15 3.08
CA ALA A 155 17.68 10.52 2.64
C ALA A 155 16.23 10.95 2.93
N LYS A 156 15.25 10.05 2.73
CA LYS A 156 13.83 10.31 2.97
C LYS A 156 13.53 10.39 4.48
N TYR A 157 14.09 9.50 5.28
CA TYR A 157 13.96 9.57 6.74
C TYR A 157 14.58 10.86 7.31
N ASN A 158 15.77 11.24 6.86
CA ASN A 158 16.42 12.49 7.25
C ASN A 158 15.59 13.71 6.85
N GLN A 159 14.90 13.66 5.71
CA GLN A 159 14.01 14.73 5.29
C GLN A 159 12.76 14.81 6.18
N LEU A 160 12.16 13.68 6.58
CA LEU A 160 11.06 13.67 7.55
C LEU A 160 11.47 14.27 8.90
N ILE A 161 12.68 13.99 9.39
CA ILE A 161 13.22 14.61 10.61
C ILE A 161 13.30 16.13 10.46
N ARG A 162 13.81 16.64 9.32
CA ARG A 162 13.86 18.08 9.05
C ARG A 162 12.49 18.72 8.95
N ILE A 163 11.52 18.05 8.32
CA ILE A 163 10.14 18.53 8.22
C ILE A 163 9.50 18.59 9.61
N GLU A 164 9.67 17.56 10.44
CA GLU A 164 9.18 17.54 11.81
C GLU A 164 9.81 18.66 12.66
N GLU A 165 11.13 18.85 12.56
CA GLU A 165 11.85 19.95 13.23
C GLU A 165 11.30 21.32 12.81
N ALA A 166 11.09 21.53 11.49
CA ALA A 166 10.59 22.79 10.95
C ALA A 166 9.13 23.08 11.34
N LEU A 167 8.28 22.06 11.38
CA LEU A 167 6.88 22.18 11.81
C LEU A 167 6.77 22.34 13.34
N GLY A 168 7.74 21.82 14.10
CA GLY A 168 7.79 21.90 15.55
C GLY A 168 6.47 21.46 16.21
N PRO A 169 5.86 22.28 17.08
CA PRO A 169 4.59 21.93 17.74
C PRO A 169 3.39 21.73 16.81
N ALA A 170 3.48 22.07 15.52
CA ALA A 170 2.43 21.79 14.54
C ALA A 170 2.50 20.35 14.00
N ALA A 171 3.65 19.68 14.08
CA ALA A 171 3.81 18.31 13.61
C ALA A 171 2.94 17.33 14.43
N ARG A 172 2.28 16.40 13.73
CA ARG A 172 1.49 15.33 14.35
C ARG A 172 1.88 14.00 13.72
N TYR A 173 2.56 13.16 14.49
CA TYR A 173 2.82 11.78 14.09
C TYR A 173 1.52 10.99 14.16
N ALA A 174 1.11 10.38 13.04
CA ALA A 174 -0.21 9.74 12.93
C ALA A 174 -0.36 8.47 13.79
N GLY A 175 0.76 7.80 14.13
CA GLY A 175 0.76 6.63 15.00
C GLY A 175 -0.13 5.50 14.49
N ARG A 176 -0.78 4.76 15.42
CA ARG A 176 -1.67 3.65 15.06
C ARG A 176 -2.89 4.07 14.25
N ASN A 177 -3.35 5.31 14.40
CA ASN A 177 -4.51 5.84 13.69
C ASN A 177 -4.26 5.99 12.18
N ALA A 178 -2.99 5.91 11.74
CA ALA A 178 -2.64 5.95 10.33
C ALA A 178 -3.03 4.67 9.58
N VAL A 179 -3.09 3.54 10.28
CA VAL A 179 -3.37 2.22 9.69
C VAL A 179 -4.86 1.98 9.78
N ARG A 180 -5.48 1.64 8.64
CA ARG A 180 -6.89 1.29 8.60
C ARG A 180 -7.10 -0.11 9.22
N VAL A 181 -7.42 -0.10 10.51
CA VAL A 181 -7.90 -1.25 11.28
C VAL A 181 -9.18 -0.78 11.98
N GLY A 182 -10.22 -1.62 11.98
CA GLY A 182 -11.54 -1.29 12.54
C GLY A 182 -11.54 -0.79 13.96
#